data_AF-A0A9W4X1Q0-F1
#
_entry.id   AF-A0A9W4X1Q0-F1
#
_cell.length_a   1.000
_cell.length_b   1.000
_cell.length_c   1.000
_cell.angle_alpha   90.00
_cell.angle_beta   90.00
_cell.angle_gamma   90.00
#
_symmetry.space_group_name_H-M   'P 1'
#
loop_
_entity.id
_entity.type
_entity.pdbx_description
1 polymer ?
#
loop_
_entity_poly.entity_id
_entity_poly.type
_entity_poly.pdbx_seq_one_letter_code
_entity_poly.pdbx_strand_id
1 'polypeptide(L)'
;RAVSIHTASDDLNCQYYYRKVACEKRLPLSSWATLSNYFHEYIQGGTYLLQVSVDNYNPTSEDDYNNPLLSTALSRDRTLVLTWDIETYSSRKTGDVPNAKYEEDIVFMIGMTVHWKDDSEPLKQICLVDVETAPDPRLITIICGSQ
;
A
#
# COMPACT_ATOMS: atom_id res chain seq x y z
N ARG A 1 11.58 36.08 -6.58
CA ARG A 1 10.90 36.59 -5.37
C ARG A 1 10.16 35.41 -4.76
N ALA A 2 10.79 34.66 -3.86
CA ALA A 2 10.15 33.54 -3.18
C ALA A 2 9.04 34.12 -2.29
N VAL A 3 7.79 33.79 -2.57
CA VAL A 3 6.69 34.09 -1.67
C VAL A 3 6.96 33.25 -0.42
N SER A 4 7.13 33.88 0.75
CA SER A 4 7.35 33.18 2.02
C SER A 4 6.03 32.52 2.43
N ILE A 5 5.73 31.38 1.84
CA ILE A 5 4.57 30.57 2.22
C ILE A 5 4.96 29.92 3.55
N HIS A 6 4.46 30.47 4.66
CA HIS A 6 4.54 29.81 5.95
C HIS A 6 3.40 28.78 6.02
N THR A 7 3.75 27.51 6.17
CA THR A 7 2.78 26.47 6.54
C THR A 7 2.25 26.80 7.93
N ALA A 8 0.94 26.96 8.08
CA ALA A 8 0.32 27.10 9.39
C ALA A 8 0.57 25.80 10.19
N SER A 9 1.17 25.94 11.37
CA SER A 9 1.29 24.86 12.36
C SER A 9 0.57 25.32 13.63
N ASP A 10 -0.74 25.43 13.52
CA ASP A 10 -1.67 25.86 14.56
C ASP A 10 -2.34 24.67 15.28
N ASP A 11 -1.87 23.45 15.04
CA ASP A 11 -2.29 22.25 15.75
C ASP A 11 -1.88 22.34 17.24
N LEU A 12 -2.84 22.66 18.09
CA LEU A 12 -2.68 22.74 19.56
C LEU A 12 -3.05 21.44 20.28
N ASN A 13 -3.68 20.49 19.59
CA ASN A 13 -4.20 19.25 20.17
C ASN A 13 -3.22 18.08 19.97
N CYS A 14 -2.98 17.29 21.02
CA CYS A 14 -2.15 16.09 20.97
C CYS A 14 -2.69 15.01 20.02
N GLN A 15 -3.97 15.07 19.63
CA GLN A 15 -4.58 14.16 18.64
C GLN A 15 -3.90 14.20 17.26
N TYR A 16 -3.24 15.31 16.90
CA TYR A 16 -2.57 15.49 15.60
C TYR A 16 -1.05 15.58 15.70
N TYR A 17 -0.48 15.11 16.82
CA TYR A 17 0.95 15.20 17.13
C TYR A 17 1.86 14.77 15.97
N TYR A 18 1.55 13.66 15.29
CA TYR A 18 2.37 13.15 14.17
C TYR A 18 2.46 14.12 13.00
N ARG A 19 1.34 14.76 12.61
CA ARG A 19 1.32 15.73 11.51
C ARG A 19 2.10 16.97 11.88
N LYS A 20 1.93 17.46 13.11
CA LYS A 20 2.68 18.60 13.63
C LYS A 20 4.18 18.36 13.60
N VAL A 21 4.65 17.23 14.15
CA VAL A 21 6.07 16.86 14.12
C VAL A 21 6.56 16.73 12.67
N ALA A 22 5.81 16.10 11.78
CA ALA A 22 6.18 15.98 10.38
C ALA A 22 6.36 17.33 9.69
N CYS A 23 5.45 18.28 9.94
CA CYS A 23 5.52 19.64 9.39
C CYS A 23 6.67 20.47 10.01
N GLU A 24 6.78 20.51 11.34
CA GLU A 24 7.80 21.29 12.05
C GLU A 24 9.22 20.78 11.74
N LYS A 25 9.38 19.46 11.64
CA LYS A 25 10.66 18.80 11.32
C LYS A 25 10.88 18.62 9.82
N ARG A 26 9.90 19.00 8.98
CA ARG A 26 9.94 18.90 7.50
C ARG A 26 10.31 17.48 7.03
N LEU A 27 9.66 16.48 7.60
CA LEU A 27 9.97 15.10 7.31
C LEU A 27 9.64 14.75 5.84
N PRO A 28 10.53 14.01 5.14
CA PRO A 28 10.27 13.50 3.79
C PRO A 28 9.21 12.38 3.81
N LEU A 29 7.92 12.74 3.72
CA LEU A 29 6.81 11.77 3.81
C LEU A 29 6.62 10.91 2.55
N SER A 30 7.01 11.42 1.38
CA SER A 30 6.81 10.77 0.07
C SER A 30 8.06 10.87 -0.81
N SER A 31 9.24 10.94 -0.18
CA SER A 31 10.54 10.96 -0.86
C SER A 31 11.52 10.08 -0.10
N TRP A 32 12.67 9.78 -0.71
CA TRP A 32 13.70 9.01 -0.04
C TRP A 32 14.25 9.75 1.19
N ALA A 33 14.56 8.96 2.22
CA ALA A 33 15.11 9.43 3.48
C ALA A 33 16.34 8.61 3.84
N THR A 34 17.34 9.28 4.39
CA THR A 34 18.55 8.67 4.95
C THR A 34 18.42 8.64 6.46
N LEU A 35 18.58 7.44 7.03
CA LEU A 35 18.55 7.22 8.48
C LEU A 35 19.98 7.15 9.01
N SER A 36 20.25 7.83 10.12
CA SER A 36 21.49 7.70 10.87
C SER A 36 21.21 7.36 12.34
N ASN A 37 22.21 6.85 13.06
CA ASN A 37 22.13 6.59 14.51
C ASN A 37 20.82 5.89 14.94
N TYR A 38 20.40 4.87 14.19
CA TYR A 38 19.19 4.11 14.45
C TYR A 38 19.50 2.82 15.22
N PHE A 39 18.53 2.37 16.01
CA PHE A 39 18.50 1.00 16.52
C PHE A 39 17.75 0.13 15.52
N HIS A 40 18.20 -1.11 15.34
CA HIS A 40 17.52 -2.07 14.47
C HIS A 40 17.30 -3.38 15.22
N GLU A 41 16.14 -3.98 14.97
CA GLU A 41 15.80 -5.32 15.42
C GLU A 41 15.30 -6.11 14.22
N TYR A 42 15.78 -7.35 14.09
CA TYR A 42 15.27 -8.27 13.09
C TYR A 42 13.98 -8.91 13.59
N ILE A 43 12.90 -8.76 12.83
CA ILE A 43 11.63 -9.42 13.08
C ILE A 43 11.50 -10.61 12.12
N GLN A 44 10.60 -11.54 12.43
CA GLN A 44 10.25 -12.66 11.56
C GLN A 44 9.83 -12.19 10.15
N GLY A 45 10.20 -12.98 9.13
CA GLY A 45 9.75 -12.77 7.75
C GLY A 45 10.58 -11.77 6.95
N GLY A 46 11.86 -11.57 7.28
CA GLY A 46 12.74 -10.69 6.51
C GLY A 46 12.48 -9.20 6.72
N THR A 47 11.75 -8.84 7.77
CA THR A 47 11.39 -7.45 8.08
C THR A 47 12.29 -6.93 9.21
N TYR A 48 12.68 -5.66 9.11
CA TYR A 48 13.46 -4.97 10.13
C TYR A 48 12.60 -3.90 10.79
N LEU A 49 12.64 -3.83 12.12
CA LEU A 49 12.15 -2.68 12.86
C LEU A 49 13.31 -1.71 13.07
N LEU A 50 13.11 -0.46 12.68
CA LEU A 50 14.09 0.61 12.82
C LEU A 50 13.52 1.66 13.76
N GLN A 51 14.20 1.92 14.87
CA GLN A 51 13.88 3.00 15.78
C GLN A 51 14.92 4.12 15.61
N VAL A 52 14.45 5.30 15.26
CA VAL A 52 15.29 6.45 14.91
C VAL A 52 14.78 7.72 15.60
N SER A 53 15.69 8.55 16.09
CA SER A 53 15.33 9.90 16.53
C SER A 53 14.87 10.73 15.32
N VAL A 54 13.88 11.60 15.51
CA VAL A 54 13.37 12.45 14.43
C VAL A 54 14.47 13.32 13.80
N ASP A 55 15.46 13.74 14.58
CA ASP A 55 16.58 14.57 14.09
C ASP A 55 17.58 13.77 13.20
N ASN A 56 17.50 12.44 13.23
CA ASN A 56 18.31 11.55 12.40
C ASN A 56 17.54 10.97 11.19
N TYR A 57 16.31 11.43 10.96
CA TYR A 57 15.50 11.09 9.79
C TYR A 57 15.54 12.27 8.81
N ASN A 58 16.41 12.19 7.80
CA ASN A 58 16.70 13.33 6.92
C ASN A 58 16.38 13.01 5.46
N PRO A 59 16.00 14.00 4.63
CA PRO A 59 15.91 13.80 3.18
C PRO A 59 17.22 13.27 2.60
N THR A 60 17.12 12.32 1.67
CA THR A 60 18.29 11.82 0.94
C THR A 60 18.95 12.93 0.12
N SER A 61 20.28 12.94 0.09
CA SER A 61 21.06 13.99 -0.57
C SER A 61 21.06 13.85 -2.10
N GLU A 62 21.25 14.95 -2.84
CA GLU A 62 21.37 14.90 -4.31
C GLU A 62 22.56 14.05 -4.76
N ASP A 63 23.65 14.02 -3.99
CA ASP A 63 24.82 13.18 -4.27
C ASP A 63 24.46 11.68 -4.24
N ASP A 64 23.59 11.27 -3.32
CA ASP A 64 23.12 9.88 -3.23
C ASP A 64 22.26 9.46 -4.42
N TYR A 65 21.43 10.37 -4.95
CA TYR A 65 20.68 10.13 -6.19
C TYR A 65 21.59 9.95 -7.40
N ASN A 66 22.72 10.66 -7.43
CA ASN A 66 23.71 10.59 -8.50
C ASN A 66 24.73 9.44 -8.30
N ASN A 67 24.75 8.81 -7.12
CA ASN A 67 25.65 7.72 -6.81
C ASN A 67 25.30 6.48 -7.65
N PRO A 68 26.19 5.97 -8.53
CA PRO A 68 25.89 4.82 -9.38
C PRO A 68 25.48 3.54 -8.62
N LEU A 69 25.88 3.41 -7.35
CA LEU A 69 25.54 2.27 -6.51
C LEU A 69 24.11 2.35 -5.94
N LEU A 70 23.57 3.56 -5.79
CA LEU A 70 22.28 3.81 -5.13
C LEU A 70 21.21 4.28 -6.10
N SER A 71 21.59 5.01 -7.16
CA SER A 71 20.68 5.66 -8.11
C SER A 71 19.64 4.71 -8.69
N THR A 72 20.03 3.47 -8.99
CA THR A 72 19.11 2.44 -9.49
C THR A 72 18.07 2.06 -8.44
N ALA A 73 18.48 1.86 -7.19
CA ALA A 73 17.59 1.49 -6.09
C ALA A 73 16.67 2.65 -5.65
N LEU A 74 17.13 3.89 -5.79
CA LEU A 74 16.37 5.11 -5.49
C LEU A 74 15.51 5.60 -6.67
N SER A 75 15.64 5.02 -7.85
CA SER A 75 14.88 5.45 -9.03
C SER A 75 13.38 5.18 -8.90
N ARG A 76 13.01 4.08 -8.23
CA ARG A 76 11.62 3.62 -8.06
C ARG A 76 11.45 2.92 -6.72
N ASP A 77 10.35 3.21 -6.04
CA ASP A 77 9.96 2.47 -4.84
C ASP A 77 9.43 1.08 -5.25
N ARG A 78 9.87 0.03 -4.55
CA ARG A 78 9.34 -1.33 -4.76
C ARG A 78 8.02 -1.53 -4.03
N THR A 79 7.03 -0.71 -4.38
CA THR A 79 5.69 -0.83 -3.81
C THR A 79 4.92 -1.93 -4.53
N LEU A 80 4.40 -2.87 -3.73
CA LEU A 80 3.51 -3.92 -4.19
C LEU A 80 2.07 -3.39 -4.15
N VAL A 81 1.35 -3.48 -5.26
CA VAL A 81 -0.04 -3.02 -5.41
C VAL A 81 -0.93 -4.25 -5.57
N LEU A 82 -1.97 -4.33 -4.75
CA LEU A 82 -3.06 -5.30 -4.89
C LEU A 82 -4.31 -4.56 -5.32
N THR A 83 -4.88 -4.93 -6.48
CA THR A 83 -6.20 -4.48 -6.92
C THR A 83 -7.16 -5.66 -6.89
N TRP A 84 -8.42 -5.39 -6.63
CA TRP A 84 -9.45 -6.40 -6.56
C TRP A 84 -10.81 -5.83 -6.96
N ASP A 85 -11.69 -6.73 -7.41
CA ASP A 85 -13.09 -6.45 -7.73
C ASP A 85 -13.94 -7.67 -7.35
N ILE A 86 -15.24 -7.46 -7.15
CA ILE A 86 -16.18 -8.51 -6.70
C ILE A 86 -17.34 -8.67 -7.68
N GLU A 87 -17.79 -9.92 -7.82
CA GLU A 87 -19.05 -10.23 -8.50
C GLU A 87 -20.05 -10.76 -7.50
N THR A 88 -21.29 -10.29 -7.66
CA THR A 88 -22.38 -10.56 -6.71
C THR A 88 -23.59 -11.14 -7.41
N TYR A 89 -24.31 -11.96 -6.68
CA TYR A 89 -25.53 -12.61 -7.14
C TYR A 89 -26.61 -12.51 -6.07
N SER A 90 -27.84 -12.22 -6.49
CA SER A 90 -29.02 -12.21 -5.62
C SER A 90 -30.03 -13.24 -6.10
N SER A 91 -30.38 -14.19 -5.22
CA SER A 91 -31.48 -15.13 -5.50
C SER A 91 -32.87 -14.59 -5.13
N ARG A 92 -32.96 -13.36 -4.58
CA ARG A 92 -34.21 -12.74 -4.11
C ARG A 92 -35.14 -12.28 -5.24
N LYS A 93 -34.61 -12.14 -6.47
CA LYS A 93 -35.36 -11.76 -7.69
C LYS A 93 -36.16 -10.44 -7.56
N THR A 94 -35.70 -9.50 -6.73
CA THR A 94 -36.37 -8.19 -6.58
C THR A 94 -36.02 -7.21 -7.71
N GLY A 95 -34.93 -7.47 -8.44
CA GLY A 95 -34.37 -6.55 -9.44
C GLY A 95 -33.48 -5.46 -8.84
N ASP A 96 -33.31 -5.44 -7.52
CA ASP A 96 -32.41 -4.53 -6.83
C ASP A 96 -30.96 -5.02 -6.91
N VAL A 97 -30.02 -4.13 -6.60
CA VAL A 97 -28.62 -4.50 -6.38
C VAL A 97 -28.48 -5.39 -5.13
N PRO A 98 -27.61 -6.42 -5.16
CA PRO A 98 -27.35 -7.26 -4.00
C PRO A 98 -26.94 -6.44 -2.77
N ASN A 99 -27.43 -6.83 -1.60
CA ASN A 99 -27.20 -6.13 -0.34
C ASN A 99 -26.76 -7.12 0.74
N ALA A 100 -25.59 -6.88 1.31
CA ALA A 100 -24.92 -7.75 2.30
C ALA A 100 -25.73 -8.03 3.59
N LYS A 101 -26.90 -7.40 3.77
CA LYS A 101 -27.83 -7.71 4.86
C LYS A 101 -28.66 -8.97 4.63
N TYR A 102 -28.75 -9.45 3.40
CA TYR A 102 -29.56 -10.62 3.05
C TYR A 102 -28.65 -11.80 2.76
N GLU A 103 -28.94 -12.97 3.35
CA GLU A 103 -28.15 -14.19 3.16
C GLU A 103 -28.18 -14.69 1.72
N GLU A 104 -29.24 -14.34 0.99
CA GLU A 104 -29.45 -14.69 -0.41
C GLU A 104 -28.64 -13.84 -1.40
N ASP A 105 -28.01 -12.75 -0.92
CA ASP A 105 -27.20 -11.82 -1.69
C ASP A 105 -25.72 -12.12 -1.43
N ILE A 106 -25.10 -12.88 -2.32
CA ILE A 106 -23.76 -13.46 -2.11
C ILE A 106 -22.71 -12.80 -2.99
N VAL A 107 -21.48 -12.75 -2.51
CA VAL A 107 -20.28 -12.56 -3.34
C VAL A 107 -19.82 -13.94 -3.77
N PHE A 108 -19.93 -14.24 -5.06
CA PHE A 108 -19.57 -15.56 -5.59
C PHE A 108 -18.19 -15.58 -6.27
N MET A 109 -17.64 -14.40 -6.57
CA MET A 109 -16.31 -14.26 -7.17
C MET A 109 -15.57 -13.03 -6.65
N ILE A 110 -14.27 -13.16 -6.44
CA ILE A 110 -13.34 -12.05 -6.20
C ILE A 110 -12.18 -12.17 -7.18
N GLY A 111 -12.09 -11.22 -8.12
CA GLY A 111 -10.95 -11.08 -9.00
C GLY A 111 -9.88 -10.23 -8.35
N MET A 112 -8.62 -10.65 -8.41
CA MET A 112 -7.49 -9.96 -7.78
C MET A 112 -6.27 -9.94 -8.69
N THR A 113 -5.53 -8.83 -8.69
CA THR A 113 -4.24 -8.76 -9.37
C THR A 113 -3.19 -8.09 -8.49
N VAL A 114 -1.98 -8.65 -8.49
CA VAL A 114 -0.83 -8.18 -7.72
C VAL A 114 0.23 -7.69 -8.69
N HIS A 115 0.71 -6.46 -8.52
CA HIS A 115 1.66 -5.80 -9.43
C HIS A 115 2.76 -5.09 -8.66
N TRP A 116 3.93 -4.92 -9.26
CA TRP A 116 4.79 -3.82 -8.88
C TRP A 116 4.19 -2.53 -9.41
N LYS A 117 4.14 -1.48 -8.58
CA LYS A 117 3.51 -0.19 -8.90
C LYS A 117 3.88 0.37 -10.29
N ASP A 118 5.14 0.21 -10.69
CA ASP A 118 5.69 0.78 -11.92
C ASP A 118 5.86 -0.24 -13.07
N ASP A 119 5.36 -1.47 -12.91
CA ASP A 119 5.41 -2.51 -13.95
C ASP A 119 4.04 -2.63 -14.64
N SER A 120 4.04 -2.90 -15.95
CA SER A 120 2.80 -3.05 -16.74
C SER A 120 2.13 -4.41 -16.58
N GLU A 121 2.90 -5.43 -16.18
CA GLU A 121 2.44 -6.82 -16.09
C GLU A 121 2.21 -7.25 -14.64
N PRO A 122 1.11 -7.95 -14.34
CA PRO A 122 0.88 -8.52 -13.03
C PRO A 122 1.91 -9.58 -12.68
N LEU A 123 2.34 -9.56 -11.43
CA LEU A 123 3.08 -10.67 -10.82
C LEU A 123 2.19 -11.90 -10.65
N LYS A 124 0.94 -11.66 -10.25
CA LYS A 124 -0.07 -12.70 -10.03
C LYS A 124 -1.47 -12.17 -10.37
N GLN A 125 -2.26 -13.05 -10.99
CA GLN A 125 -3.69 -12.88 -11.18
C GLN A 125 -4.37 -14.03 -10.45
N ILE A 126 -5.32 -13.71 -9.58
CA ILE A 126 -5.98 -14.67 -8.70
C ILE A 126 -7.49 -14.46 -8.84
N CYS A 127 -8.24 -15.56 -8.93
CA CYS A 127 -9.69 -15.53 -8.91
C CYS A 127 -10.17 -16.46 -7.80
N LEU A 128 -10.85 -15.91 -6.80
CA LEU A 128 -11.53 -16.67 -5.77
C LEU A 128 -12.96 -16.92 -6.25
N VAL A 129 -13.42 -18.17 -6.20
CA VAL A 129 -14.78 -18.57 -6.63
C VAL A 129 -15.39 -19.50 -5.59
N ASP A 130 -16.71 -19.43 -5.43
CA ASP A 130 -17.46 -20.31 -4.51
C ASP A 130 -17.94 -21.63 -5.16
N VAL A 131 -17.85 -21.72 -6.48
CA VAL A 131 -18.25 -22.90 -7.27
C VAL A 131 -17.14 -23.36 -8.21
N GLU A 132 -17.21 -24.64 -8.62
CA GLU A 132 -16.29 -25.21 -9.59
C GLU A 132 -16.32 -24.41 -10.91
N THR A 133 -15.16 -23.89 -11.29
CA THR A 133 -14.99 -23.00 -12.44
C THR A 133 -13.88 -23.56 -13.34
N ALA A 134 -14.05 -23.43 -14.66
CA ALA A 134 -13.06 -23.88 -15.61
C ALA A 134 -11.69 -23.19 -15.37
N PRO A 135 -10.58 -23.93 -15.46
CA PRO A 135 -9.27 -23.34 -15.27
C PRO A 135 -8.91 -22.39 -16.42
N ASP A 136 -8.35 -21.22 -16.10
CA ASP A 136 -7.68 -20.35 -17.06
C ASP A 136 -6.17 -20.35 -16.74
N PRO A 137 -5.30 -20.73 -17.69
CA PRO A 137 -3.86 -20.86 -17.45
C PRO A 137 -3.16 -19.55 -17.08
N ARG A 138 -3.80 -18.39 -17.28
CA ARG A 138 -3.25 -17.07 -16.95
C ARG A 138 -3.45 -16.68 -15.49
N LEU A 139 -4.38 -17.32 -14.80
CA LEU A 139 -4.77 -16.95 -13.44
C LEU A 139 -4.80 -18.16 -12.51
N ILE A 140 -4.62 -17.90 -11.23
CA ILE A 140 -4.75 -18.88 -10.17
C ILE A 140 -6.22 -18.87 -9.73
N THR A 141 -6.98 -19.88 -10.11
CA THR A 141 -8.35 -20.07 -9.60
C THR A 141 -8.29 -20.82 -8.27
N ILE A 142 -8.88 -20.25 -7.23
CA ILE A 142 -9.01 -20.89 -5.91
C ILE A 142 -10.51 -21.08 -5.65
N ILE A 143 -10.92 -22.33 -5.50
CA ILE A 143 -12.29 -22.67 -5.14
C ILE A 143 -12.39 -22.63 -3.61
N CYS A 144 -13.22 -21.73 -3.10
CA CYS A 144 -13.47 -21.54 -1.69
C CYS A 144 -14.73 -22.32 -1.28
N GLY A 145 -14.66 -23.08 -0.19
CA GLY A 145 -15.86 -23.62 0.45
C GLY A 145 -16.59 -22.54 1.24
N SER A 146 -17.89 -22.72 1.47
CA SER A 146 -18.62 -21.94 2.47
C SER A 146 -18.08 -22.28 3.87
N GLN A 147 -17.95 -21.28 4.75
CA GLN A 147 -17.69 -21.49 6.18
C GLN A 147 -18.93 -22.00 6.91
#